data_AF-A0A9D5PN76-F1
#
_entry.id   AF-A0A9D5PN76-F1
#
_cell.length_a   1.000
_cell.length_b   1.000
_cell.length_c   1.000
_cell.angle_alpha   90.00
_cell.angle_beta   90.00
_cell.angle_gamma   90.00
#
_symmetry.space_group_name_H-M   'P 1'
#
loop_
_entity.id
_entity.type
_entity.pdbx_description
1 polymer ?
#
loop_
_entity_poly.entity_id
_entity_poly.type
_entity_poly.pdbx_seq_one_letter_code
_entity_poly.pdbx_strand_id
1 'polypeptide(L)'
;MIMVYLLFAFSVFFIRCFAGYDSRYQKGKYICIKNSFVSKILLDSTSLLERTKRLKKDRNKISLCGIILYIETAVVLFINLAFFIIPDIPTAPWGVETEKFLLYTNTLNEKISAIAIFLLFLSVMGDMGIAIIETSKDTAPKWIKVLVRGVAIFMILIVLLTSIYLLCELFSCFL
;
A
#
# COMPACT_ATOMS: atom_id res chain seq x y z
N MET A 1 17.89 -0.90 7.61
CA MET A 1 16.61 -0.70 8.33
C MET A 1 15.94 0.66 8.11
N ILE A 2 16.62 1.82 8.22
CA ILE A 2 15.99 3.15 8.08
C ILE A 2 15.14 3.28 6.79
N MET A 3 15.68 2.84 5.66
CA MET A 3 14.98 2.86 4.37
C MET A 3 13.68 2.03 4.35
N VAL A 4 13.65 0.90 5.05
CA VAL A 4 12.45 0.05 5.15
C VAL A 4 11.36 0.78 5.94
N TYR A 5 11.72 1.38 7.07
CA TYR A 5 10.75 2.16 7.84
C TYR A 5 10.29 3.44 7.13
N LEU A 6 11.13 4.01 6.26
CA LEU A 6 10.74 5.10 5.36
C LEU A 6 9.70 4.61 4.33
N LEU A 7 9.87 3.43 3.75
CA LEU A 7 8.87 2.81 2.89
C LEU A 7 7.56 2.58 3.65
N PHE A 8 7.62 2.08 4.88
CA PHE A 8 6.44 1.94 5.73
C PHE A 8 5.72 3.27 5.96
N ALA A 9 6.45 4.33 6.32
CA ALA A 9 5.88 5.66 6.51
C ALA A 9 5.22 6.20 5.22
N PHE A 10 5.85 5.99 4.06
CA PHE A 10 5.26 6.34 2.78
C PHE A 10 3.99 5.53 2.50
N SER A 11 3.99 4.22 2.74
CA SER A 11 2.80 3.38 2.61
C SER A 11 1.65 3.93 3.45
N VAL A 12 1.88 4.21 4.74
CA VAL A 12 0.84 4.78 5.62
C VAL A 12 0.31 6.13 5.10
N PHE A 13 1.20 6.99 4.62
CA PHE A 13 0.82 8.26 4.02
C PHE A 13 -0.07 8.06 2.78
N PHE A 14 0.33 7.20 1.86
CA PHE A 14 -0.43 6.91 0.65
C PHE A 14 -1.77 6.25 0.98
N ILE A 15 -1.82 5.29 1.92
CA ILE A 15 -3.06 4.65 2.37
C ILE A 15 -4.06 5.71 2.84
N ARG A 16 -3.62 6.71 3.61
CA ARG A 16 -4.50 7.81 4.04
C ARG A 16 -5.08 8.60 2.86
N CYS A 17 -4.29 8.79 1.81
CA CYS A 17 -4.74 9.45 0.59
C CYS A 17 -5.75 8.58 -0.18
N PHE A 18 -5.51 7.27 -0.30
CA PHE A 18 -6.31 6.34 -1.10
C PHE A 18 -7.53 5.73 -0.38
N ALA A 19 -7.53 5.67 0.95
CA ALA A 19 -8.58 5.01 1.72
C ALA A 19 -9.93 5.74 1.64
N GLY A 20 -9.91 7.01 1.26
CA GLY A 20 -11.11 7.80 1.07
C GLY A 20 -12.03 7.30 -0.02
N TYR A 21 -13.31 7.13 0.30
CA TYR A 21 -14.32 6.96 -0.72
C TYR A 21 -14.61 8.28 -1.44
N ASP A 22 -14.59 8.27 -2.77
CA ASP A 22 -15.01 9.41 -3.59
C ASP A 22 -15.98 8.95 -4.68
N SER A 23 -17.24 9.36 -4.57
CA SER A 23 -18.31 8.96 -5.51
C SER A 23 -18.10 9.41 -6.95
N ARG A 24 -17.17 10.34 -7.21
CA ARG A 24 -16.79 10.74 -8.58
C ARG A 24 -16.01 9.65 -9.32
N TYR A 25 -15.29 8.80 -8.58
CA TYR A 25 -14.33 7.86 -9.13
C TYR A 25 -14.67 6.42 -8.78
N GLN A 26 -15.20 6.18 -7.59
CA GLN A 26 -15.46 4.84 -7.07
C GLN A 26 -16.96 4.54 -7.11
N LYS A 27 -17.32 3.47 -7.80
CA LYS A 27 -18.65 2.86 -7.75
C LYS A 27 -18.54 1.60 -6.90
N GLY A 28 -18.84 1.70 -5.60
CA GLY A 28 -18.59 0.58 -4.70
C GLY A 28 -19.16 0.76 -3.29
N LYS A 29 -18.97 -0.28 -2.48
CA LYS A 29 -19.36 -0.28 -1.07
C LYS A 29 -18.39 0.59 -0.28
N TYR A 30 -18.94 1.39 0.63
CA TYR A 30 -18.21 2.23 1.55
C TYR A 30 -18.74 2.02 2.97
N ILE A 31 -17.92 2.32 3.96
CA ILE A 31 -18.34 2.37 5.36
C ILE A 31 -18.31 3.82 5.81
N CYS A 32 -19.36 4.25 6.53
CA CYS A 32 -19.42 5.57 7.12
C CYS A 32 -18.83 5.55 8.53
N ILE A 33 -17.80 6.35 8.77
CA ILE A 33 -17.22 6.56 10.10
C ILE A 33 -18.10 7.57 10.84
N LYS A 34 -18.84 7.10 11.85
CA LYS A 34 -19.74 7.96 12.64
C LYS A 34 -18.99 9.07 13.38
N ASN A 35 -17.79 8.78 13.89
CA ASN A 35 -16.96 9.74 14.61
C ASN A 35 -16.14 10.60 13.64
N SER A 36 -16.46 11.90 13.58
CA SER A 36 -15.78 12.85 12.69
C SER A 36 -14.31 13.07 13.01
N PHE A 37 -13.90 12.91 14.27
CA PHE A 37 -12.50 13.04 14.66
C PHE A 37 -11.68 11.87 14.13
N VAL A 38 -12.16 10.64 14.34
CA VAL A 38 -11.55 9.41 13.80
C VAL A 38 -11.47 9.49 12.27
N SER A 39 -12.54 9.97 11.63
CA SER A 39 -12.54 10.17 10.19
C SER A 39 -11.46 11.14 9.70
N LYS A 40 -11.17 12.24 10.41
CA LYS A 40 -10.13 13.20 10.01
C LYS A 40 -8.72 12.65 10.16
N ILE A 41 -8.52 11.74 11.12
CA ILE A 41 -7.24 11.05 11.32
C ILE A 41 -7.01 10.07 10.18
N LEU A 42 -8.00 9.21 9.91
CA LEU A 42 -7.89 8.13 8.92
C LEU A 42 -8.01 8.63 7.49
N LEU A 43 -8.76 9.70 7.23
CA LEU A 43 -9.04 10.12 5.86
C LEU A 43 -8.43 11.49 5.59
N ASP A 44 -7.79 11.60 4.44
CA ASP A 44 -7.43 12.91 3.91
C ASP A 44 -8.69 13.72 3.50
N SER A 45 -8.60 15.04 3.56
CA SER A 45 -9.69 15.94 3.18
C SER A 45 -9.79 16.17 1.68
N THR A 46 -8.69 15.90 0.95
CA THR A 46 -8.60 16.03 -0.50
C THR A 46 -8.91 14.72 -1.21
N SER A 47 -9.47 14.84 -2.42
CA SER A 47 -9.51 13.73 -3.36
C SER A 47 -8.18 13.64 -4.08
N LEU A 48 -7.81 12.41 -4.34
CA LEU A 48 -6.47 12.05 -4.77
C LEU A 48 -6.10 12.60 -6.15
N LEU A 49 -7.07 12.60 -7.07
CA LEU A 49 -6.82 12.79 -8.50
C LEU A 49 -6.95 14.23 -8.96
N GLU A 50 -7.82 15.00 -8.31
CA GLU A 50 -8.06 16.39 -8.69
C GLU A 50 -7.42 17.39 -7.72
N ARG A 51 -6.79 16.92 -6.63
CA ARG A 51 -6.41 17.76 -5.48
C ARG A 51 -7.56 18.67 -5.01
N THR A 52 -8.80 18.30 -5.32
CA THR A 52 -10.00 19.03 -4.92
C THR A 52 -10.50 18.46 -3.61
N LYS A 53 -11.15 19.30 -2.78
CA LYS A 53 -11.76 18.79 -1.55
C LYS A 53 -12.80 17.73 -1.89
N ARG A 54 -12.86 16.66 -1.10
CA ARG A 54 -13.92 15.66 -1.26
C ARG A 54 -15.29 16.28 -1.04
N LEU A 55 -16.28 15.75 -1.76
CA LEU A 55 -17.68 16.13 -1.60
C LEU A 55 -18.09 15.99 -0.13
N LYS A 56 -18.87 16.96 0.39
CA LYS A 56 -19.31 16.96 1.81
C LYS A 56 -19.95 15.64 2.22
N LYS A 57 -20.76 15.05 1.33
CA LYS A 57 -21.45 13.76 1.53
C LYS A 57 -20.51 12.56 1.68
N ASP A 58 -19.25 12.66 1.22
CA ASP A 58 -18.30 11.55 1.19
C ASP A 58 -17.13 11.72 2.17
N ARG A 59 -17.06 12.84 2.90
CA ARG A 59 -15.94 13.15 3.81
C ARG A 59 -15.67 12.09 4.87
N ASN A 60 -16.73 11.42 5.34
CA ASN A 60 -16.63 10.42 6.40
C ASN A 60 -16.73 8.99 5.88
N LYS A 61 -16.60 8.80 4.56
CA LYS A 61 -16.73 7.49 3.94
C LYS A 61 -15.35 6.93 3.63
N ILE A 62 -15.10 5.72 4.12
CA ILE A 62 -13.92 4.93 3.79
C ILE A 62 -14.31 3.86 2.77
N SER A 63 -13.45 3.65 1.77
CA SER A 63 -13.63 2.58 0.78
C SER A 63 -13.30 1.21 1.40
N LEU A 64 -13.82 0.13 0.81
CA LEU A 64 -13.47 -1.22 1.26
C LEU A 64 -11.96 -1.48 1.12
N CYS A 65 -11.35 -1.08 0.00
CA CYS A 65 -9.89 -1.18 -0.20
C CYS A 65 -9.12 -0.42 0.87
N GLY A 66 -9.57 0.79 1.23
CA GLY A 66 -8.99 1.56 2.33
C GLY A 66 -9.01 0.83 3.67
N ILE A 67 -10.09 0.12 3.97
CA ILE A 67 -10.18 -0.71 5.18
C ILE A 67 -9.17 -1.86 5.12
N ILE A 68 -9.08 -2.56 3.99
CA ILE A 68 -8.13 -3.66 3.79
C ILE A 68 -6.69 -3.17 4.01
N LEU A 69 -6.31 -2.06 3.37
CA LEU A 69 -4.98 -1.47 3.52
C LEU A 69 -4.67 -1.05 4.97
N TYR A 70 -5.67 -0.54 5.72
CA TYR A 70 -5.48 -0.26 7.14
C TYR A 70 -5.31 -1.51 7.99
N ILE A 71 -6.02 -2.59 7.66
CA ILE A 71 -5.85 -3.90 8.32
C ILE A 71 -4.44 -4.43 8.03
N GLU A 72 -3.99 -4.41 6.78
CA GLU A 72 -2.63 -4.81 6.39
C GLU A 72 -1.58 -3.99 7.14
N THR A 73 -1.75 -2.67 7.22
CA THR A 73 -0.87 -1.79 8.00
C THR A 73 -0.82 -2.21 9.47
N ALA A 74 -1.97 -2.48 10.08
CA ALA A 74 -2.03 -2.93 11.47
C ALA A 74 -1.31 -4.26 11.66
N VAL A 75 -1.48 -5.22 10.74
CA VAL A 75 -0.78 -6.53 10.77
C VAL A 75 0.73 -6.33 10.72
N VAL A 76 1.23 -5.53 9.78
CA VAL A 76 2.68 -5.25 9.69
C VAL A 76 3.21 -4.58 10.96
N LEU A 77 2.43 -3.67 11.55
CA LEU A 77 2.79 -3.01 12.80
C LEU A 77 2.83 -4.00 13.97
N PHE A 78 1.87 -4.93 14.07
CA PHE A 78 1.87 -5.99 15.08
C PHE A 78 3.04 -6.96 14.93
N ILE A 79 3.39 -7.36 13.70
CA ILE A 79 4.57 -8.20 13.42
C ILE A 79 5.84 -7.51 13.94
N ASN A 80 6.01 -6.23 13.59
CA ASN A 80 7.16 -5.45 14.05
C ASN A 80 7.19 -5.29 15.57
N LEU A 81 6.04 -5.05 16.20
CA LEU A 81 5.93 -4.97 17.67
C LEU A 81 6.28 -6.30 18.35
N ALA A 82 5.86 -7.44 17.78
CA ALA A 82 6.19 -8.75 18.32
C ALA A 82 7.70 -9.03 18.28
N PHE A 83 8.37 -8.64 17.19
CA PHE A 83 9.82 -8.81 17.07
C PHE A 83 10.65 -7.89 17.97
N PHE A 84 10.08 -6.85 18.59
CA PHE A 84 10.77 -6.14 19.67
C PHE A 84 10.94 -6.98 20.94
N ILE A 85 10.14 -8.03 21.12
CA ILE A 85 10.12 -8.87 22.32
C ILE A 85 10.84 -10.20 22.06
N ILE A 86 10.84 -10.67 20.81
CA ILE A 86 11.47 -11.93 20.42
C ILE A 86 12.97 -11.70 20.19
N PRO A 87 13.87 -12.50 20.81
CA PRO A 87 15.30 -12.41 20.54
C PRO A 87 15.63 -12.59 19.06
N ASP A 88 16.67 -11.89 18.59
CA ASP A 88 17.09 -11.98 17.19
C ASP A 88 17.67 -13.36 16.87
N ILE A 89 17.13 -13.96 15.81
CA ILE A 89 17.63 -15.23 15.26
C ILE A 89 18.57 -14.90 14.10
N PRO A 90 19.88 -15.18 14.22
CA PRO A 90 20.83 -14.90 13.14
C PRO A 90 20.57 -15.80 11.94
N THR A 91 20.70 -15.23 10.74
CA THR A 91 20.51 -15.96 9.47
C THR A 91 21.59 -15.59 8.46
N ALA A 92 21.69 -16.38 7.38
CA ALA A 92 22.51 -15.99 6.24
C ALA A 92 22.09 -14.59 5.75
N PRO A 93 23.04 -13.74 5.33
CA PRO A 93 22.73 -12.41 4.84
C PRO A 93 21.73 -12.51 3.70
N TRP A 94 20.57 -11.89 3.89
CA TRP A 94 19.57 -11.75 2.84
C TRP A 94 19.48 -10.30 2.46
N GLY A 95 19.41 -10.04 1.16
CA GLY A 95 19.40 -8.69 0.67
C GLY A 95 19.01 -8.57 -0.78
N VAL A 96 18.52 -7.37 -1.11
CA VAL A 96 18.35 -6.94 -2.48
C VAL A 96 19.43 -5.90 -2.74
N GLU A 97 20.34 -6.22 -3.64
CA GLU A 97 21.43 -5.35 -4.06
C GLU A 97 21.17 -4.87 -5.48
N THR A 98 20.94 -3.57 -5.62
CA THR A 98 20.98 -2.86 -6.90
C THR A 98 21.88 -1.64 -6.72
N GLU A 99 22.34 -1.01 -7.80
CA GLU A 99 23.22 0.17 -7.75
C GLU A 99 22.73 1.31 -6.82
N LYS A 100 21.42 1.38 -6.53
CA LYS A 100 20.81 2.42 -5.68
C LYS A 100 20.06 1.87 -4.47
N PHE A 101 20.04 0.56 -4.29
CA PHE A 101 19.26 -0.09 -3.23
C PHE A 101 20.11 -1.17 -2.58
N LEU A 102 20.51 -0.92 -1.34
CA LEU A 102 21.19 -1.90 -0.51
C LEU A 102 20.30 -2.19 0.70
N LEU A 103 19.58 -3.29 0.64
CA LEU A 103 18.96 -3.86 1.83
C LEU A 103 19.76 -5.10 2.22
N TYR A 104 20.34 -5.12 3.41
CA TYR A 104 20.93 -6.31 4.01
C TYR A 104 20.30 -6.51 5.38
N THR A 105 19.82 -7.73 5.63
CA THR A 105 19.28 -8.17 6.92
C THR A 105 20.08 -9.38 7.38
N ASN A 106 20.54 -9.34 8.63
CA ASN A 106 21.38 -10.40 9.20
C ASN A 106 20.61 -11.28 10.18
N THR A 107 19.36 -10.92 10.45
CA THR A 107 18.46 -11.66 11.35
C THR A 107 17.16 -12.01 10.65
N LEU A 108 16.55 -13.12 11.07
CA LEU A 108 15.24 -13.55 10.59
C LEU A 108 14.16 -12.50 10.86
N ASN A 109 14.23 -11.85 12.03
CA ASN A 109 13.30 -10.82 12.46
C ASN A 109 13.32 -9.62 11.49
N GLU A 110 14.53 -9.14 11.15
CA GLU A 110 14.72 -8.08 10.18
C GLU A 110 14.24 -8.49 8.78
N LYS A 111 14.53 -9.72 8.35
CA LYS A 111 14.09 -10.25 7.04
C LYS A 111 12.56 -10.26 6.95
N ILE A 112 11.88 -10.86 7.93
CA ILE A 112 10.41 -10.96 7.94
C ILE A 112 9.78 -9.56 8.01
N SER A 113 10.31 -8.67 8.87
CA SER A 113 9.85 -7.28 8.97
C SER A 113 9.97 -6.56 7.63
N ALA A 114 11.12 -6.67 6.97
CA ALA A 114 11.36 -6.05 5.68
C ALA A 114 10.38 -6.57 4.64
N ILE A 115 10.25 -7.90 4.50
CA ILE A 115 9.32 -8.52 3.55
C ILE A 115 7.88 -8.04 3.79
N ALA A 116 7.42 -8.02 5.05
CA ALA A 116 6.09 -7.55 5.39
C ALA A 116 5.84 -6.09 4.98
N ILE A 117 6.84 -5.21 5.18
CA ILE A 117 6.76 -3.81 4.76
C ILE A 117 6.77 -3.66 3.24
N PHE A 118 7.57 -4.45 2.51
CA PHE A 118 7.52 -4.45 1.05
C PHE A 118 6.18 -4.94 0.51
N LEU A 119 5.61 -6.00 1.08
CA LEU A 119 4.29 -6.50 0.68
C LEU A 119 3.22 -5.44 0.88
N LEU A 120 3.23 -4.72 2.01
CA LEU A 120 2.33 -3.59 2.24
C LEU A 120 2.52 -2.49 1.19
N PHE A 121 3.77 -2.11 0.89
CA PHE A 121 4.06 -1.10 -0.13
C PHE A 121 3.56 -1.54 -1.52
N LEU A 122 3.79 -2.79 -1.90
CA LEU A 122 3.31 -3.36 -3.16
C LEU A 122 1.78 -3.38 -3.23
N SER A 123 1.08 -3.73 -2.14
CA SER A 123 -0.38 -3.68 -2.03
C SER A 123 -0.92 -2.26 -2.34
N VAL A 124 -0.32 -1.24 -1.72
CA VAL A 124 -0.65 0.17 -1.97
C VAL A 124 -0.43 0.56 -3.45
N MET A 125 0.68 0.13 -4.05
CA MET A 125 0.98 0.41 -5.45
C MET A 125 0.01 -0.32 -6.40
N GLY A 126 -0.40 -1.54 -6.06
CA GLY A 126 -1.43 -2.29 -6.80
C GLY A 126 -2.77 -1.55 -6.82
N ASP A 127 -3.23 -1.10 -5.64
CA ASP A 127 -4.46 -0.31 -5.51
C ASP A 127 -4.38 1.03 -6.25
N MET A 128 -3.21 1.68 -6.26
CA MET A 128 -2.98 2.88 -7.07
C MET A 128 -3.13 2.59 -8.56
N GLY A 129 -2.63 1.44 -9.04
CA GLY A 129 -2.80 1.00 -10.42
C GLY A 129 -4.27 0.80 -10.80
N ILE A 130 -5.03 0.14 -9.93
CA ILE A 130 -6.47 -0.05 -10.12
C ILE A 130 -7.18 1.30 -10.17
N ALA A 131 -6.87 2.21 -9.24
CA ALA A 131 -7.44 3.55 -9.21
C ALA A 131 -7.14 4.33 -10.50
N ILE A 132 -5.93 4.24 -11.06
CA ILE A 132 -5.57 4.87 -12.34
C ILE A 132 -6.44 4.33 -13.48
N ILE A 133 -6.72 3.02 -13.51
CA ILE A 133 -7.56 2.39 -14.53
C ILE A 133 -9.02 2.87 -14.41
N GLU A 134 -9.56 2.88 -13.19
CA GLU A 134 -10.94 3.29 -12.92
C GLU A 134 -11.17 4.77 -13.23
N THR A 135 -10.14 5.60 -13.07
CA THR A 135 -10.26 7.06 -13.12
C THR A 135 -9.76 7.69 -14.42
N SER A 136 -9.33 6.87 -15.39
CA SER A 136 -8.99 7.34 -16.73
C SER A 136 -10.23 8.00 -17.37
N LYS A 137 -10.37 9.32 -17.18
CA LYS A 137 -11.59 10.07 -17.49
C LYS A 137 -11.98 9.96 -18.95
N ASP A 138 -13.28 10.01 -19.20
CA ASP A 138 -13.81 9.90 -20.55
C ASP A 138 -13.45 11.06 -21.49
N THR A 139 -12.92 12.15 -20.94
CA THR A 139 -12.52 13.36 -21.66
C THR A 139 -11.17 13.28 -22.37
N ALA A 140 -10.32 12.28 -22.06
CA ALA A 140 -9.02 12.13 -22.72
C ALA A 140 -9.16 11.47 -24.11
N PRO A 141 -8.29 11.79 -25.08
CA PRO A 141 -8.19 11.06 -26.35
C PRO A 141 -8.04 9.54 -26.12
N LYS A 142 -8.70 8.74 -26.95
CA LYS A 142 -8.76 7.27 -26.80
C LYS A 142 -7.38 6.63 -26.67
N TRP A 143 -6.39 7.11 -27.42
CA TRP A 143 -5.02 6.58 -27.39
C TRP A 143 -4.31 6.85 -26.05
N ILE A 144 -4.51 8.02 -25.44
CA ILE A 144 -3.95 8.35 -24.11
C ILE A 144 -4.56 7.43 -23.06
N LYS A 145 -5.88 7.18 -23.11
CA LYS A 145 -6.55 6.26 -22.18
C LYS A 145 -5.96 4.85 -22.27
N VAL A 146 -5.76 4.34 -23.48
CA VAL A 146 -5.19 3.01 -23.71
C VAL A 146 -3.76 2.95 -23.18
N LEU A 147 -2.95 3.96 -23.44
CA LEU A 147 -1.57 4.04 -22.94
C LEU A 147 -1.52 4.02 -21.41
N VAL A 148 -2.29 4.91 -20.76
CA VAL A 148 -2.31 5.02 -19.29
C VAL A 148 -2.80 3.72 -18.65
N ARG A 149 -3.84 3.08 -19.21
CA ARG A 149 -4.32 1.78 -18.73
C ARG A 149 -3.28 0.68 -18.95
N GLY A 150 -2.59 0.68 -20.09
CA GLY A 150 -1.52 -0.27 -20.37
C GLY A 150 -0.38 -0.17 -19.36
N VAL A 151 0.06 1.05 -19.03
CA VAL A 151 1.07 1.29 -17.99
C VAL A 151 0.58 0.83 -16.62
N ALA A 152 -0.66 1.12 -16.26
CA ALA A 152 -1.23 0.68 -14.98
C ALA A 152 -1.35 -0.85 -14.88
N ILE A 153 -1.75 -1.53 -15.95
CA ILE A 153 -1.80 -3.00 -16.01
C ILE A 153 -0.40 -3.60 -15.87
N PHE A 154 0.59 -3.03 -16.57
CA PHE A 154 1.97 -3.46 -16.46
C PHE A 154 2.52 -3.28 -15.04
N MET A 155 2.19 -2.16 -14.38
CA MET A 155 2.53 -1.92 -12.98
C MET A 155 1.90 -2.96 -12.05
N ILE A 156 0.60 -3.26 -12.23
CA ILE A 156 -0.09 -4.30 -11.44
C ILE A 156 0.56 -5.67 -11.64
N LEU A 157 0.97 -5.99 -12.88
CA LEU A 157 1.66 -7.25 -13.17
C LEU A 157 3.01 -7.35 -12.44
N ILE A 158 3.81 -6.28 -12.43
CA ILE A 158 5.05 -6.22 -11.67
C ILE A 158 4.76 -6.41 -10.17
N VAL A 159 3.79 -5.68 -9.64
CA VAL A 159 3.36 -5.80 -8.23
C VAL A 159 3.02 -7.25 -7.87
N LEU A 160 2.27 -7.93 -8.73
CA LEU A 160 1.86 -9.32 -8.51
C LEU A 160 3.06 -10.28 -8.55
N LEU A 161 3.93 -10.18 -9.55
CA LEU A 161 5.12 -11.03 -9.67
C LEU A 161 6.08 -10.84 -8.49
N THR A 162 6.34 -9.59 -8.09
CA THR A 162 7.20 -9.29 -6.95
C THR A 162 6.57 -9.74 -5.64
N SER A 163 5.25 -9.62 -5.48
CA SER A 163 4.55 -10.11 -4.28
C SER A 163 4.64 -11.63 -4.14
N ILE A 164 4.48 -12.38 -5.25
CA ILE A 164 4.64 -13.83 -5.25
C ILE A 164 6.08 -14.22 -4.85
N TYR A 165 7.08 -13.56 -5.44
CA TYR A 165 8.49 -13.80 -5.07
C TYR A 165 8.73 -13.56 -3.57
N LEU A 166 8.27 -12.44 -3.03
CA LEU A 166 8.42 -12.12 -1.61
C LEU A 166 7.67 -13.08 -0.68
N LEU A 167 6.49 -13.55 -1.09
CA LEU A 167 5.76 -14.57 -0.34
C LEU A 167 6.51 -15.91 -0.33
N CYS A 168 7.12 -16.33 -1.45
CA CYS A 168 7.98 -17.51 -1.48
C CYS A 168 9.18 -17.38 -0.54
N GLU A 169 9.85 -16.21 -0.54
CA GLU A 169 10.94 -15.89 0.39
C GLU A 169 10.49 -15.86 1.86
N LEU A 170 9.24 -15.48 2.12
CA LEU A 170 8.67 -15.50 3.47
C LEU A 170 8.40 -16.95 3.92
N PHE A 171 7.79 -17.77 3.07
CA PHE A 171 7.50 -19.17 3.39
C PHE A 171 8.77 -20.00 3.58
N SER A 172 9.84 -19.72 2.83
CA SER A 172 11.12 -20.39 3.02
C SER A 172 11.81 -20.06 4.35
N CYS A 173 11.37 -19.01 5.06
CA CYS A 173 11.84 -18.71 6.41
C CYS A 173 11.25 -19.65 7.49
N PHE A 174 10.18 -20.39 7.17
CA PHE A 174 9.47 -21.28 8.09
C PHE A 174 9.60 -22.78 7.76
N LEU A 175 10.29 -23.11 6.66
CA LEU A 175 10.60 -24.46 6.18
C LEU A 175 12.05 -24.82 6.53
#